data_AF-A0A7X1WW49-F1
#
_entry.id   AF-A0A7X1WW49-F1
#
_cell.length_a   1.000
_cell.length_b   1.000
_cell.length_c   1.000
_cell.angle_alpha   90.00
_cell.angle_beta   90.00
_cell.angle_gamma   90.00
#
_symmetry.space_group_name_H-M   'P 1'
#
loop_
_entity.id
_entity.type
_entity.pdbx_description
1 polymer ?
#
loop_
_entity_poly.entity_id
_entity_poly.type
_entity_poly.pdbx_seq_one_letter_code
_entity_poly.pdbx_strand_id
1 'polypeptide(L)'
;MGLPRTFVGFSSTDRHMYELMGAWKKNTRIDFNFADCQLNMALNSEDEDYIKRKCRERIDMAGTFALLIGRDTRSKHKYVRWEIQVAIEKGCKLIGINLDGARQVNADLCPPILQDVGAVFVPYSPAIIAHALANPTASERGNYFYPPAVYQKLGYEVP
;
A
#
# COMPACT_ATOMS: atom_id res chain seq x y z
N MET A 1 -4.45 18.86 -10.77
CA MET A 1 -3.96 17.52 -11.11
C MET A 1 -4.72 16.52 -10.26
N GLY A 2 -5.30 15.47 -10.85
CA GLY A 2 -5.99 14.43 -10.09
C GLY A 2 -5.00 13.54 -9.33
N LEU A 3 -5.44 12.94 -8.22
CA LEU A 3 -4.63 12.02 -7.43
C LEU A 3 -4.27 10.76 -8.23
N PRO A 4 -3.08 10.19 -8.03
CA PRO A 4 -2.65 8.99 -8.74
C PRO A 4 -3.58 7.81 -8.41
N ARG A 5 -3.89 7.01 -9.43
CA ARG A 5 -4.64 5.77 -9.25
C ARG A 5 -3.81 4.81 -8.41
N THR A 6 -4.43 4.28 -7.35
CA THR A 6 -3.72 3.49 -6.34
C THR A 6 -4.34 2.11 -6.26
N PHE A 7 -3.52 1.09 -6.47
CA PHE A 7 -3.91 -0.28 -6.17
C PHE A 7 -3.51 -0.59 -4.72
N VAL A 8 -4.46 -1.08 -3.91
CA VAL A 8 -4.20 -1.46 -2.51
C VAL A 8 -4.24 -2.98 -2.39
N GLY A 9 -3.08 -3.59 -2.19
CA GLY A 9 -2.95 -5.01 -1.84
C GLY A 9 -3.02 -5.21 -0.32
N PHE A 10 -3.59 -6.32 0.12
CA PHE A 10 -3.79 -6.63 1.54
C PHE A 10 -4.07 -8.12 1.73
N SER A 11 -3.82 -8.66 2.92
CA SER A 11 -4.27 -10.01 3.26
C SER A 11 -5.78 -10.03 3.49
N SER A 12 -6.44 -11.17 3.27
CA SER A 12 -7.88 -11.33 3.54
C SER A 12 -8.24 -11.02 5.01
N THR A 13 -7.30 -11.23 5.94
CA THR A 13 -7.41 -10.90 7.36
C THR A 13 -7.49 -9.38 7.61
N ASP A 14 -6.83 -8.59 6.76
CA ASP A 14 -6.71 -7.14 6.87
C ASP A 14 -7.78 -6.37 6.08
N ARG A 15 -8.79 -7.08 5.55
CA ARG A 15 -9.88 -6.48 4.77
C ARG A 15 -10.57 -5.32 5.48
N HIS A 16 -10.79 -5.45 6.78
CA HIS A 16 -11.42 -4.44 7.60
C HIS A 16 -10.59 -3.13 7.66
N MET A 17 -9.26 -3.21 7.56
CA MET A 17 -8.40 -2.03 7.47
C MET A 17 -8.61 -1.33 6.12
N TYR A 18 -8.65 -2.09 5.03
CA TYR A 18 -9.00 -1.50 3.74
C TYR A 18 -10.36 -0.79 3.74
N GLU A 19 -11.39 -1.41 4.32
CA GLU A 19 -12.73 -0.83 4.44
C GLU A 19 -12.70 0.50 5.25
N LEU A 20 -11.85 0.56 6.28
CA LEU A 20 -11.63 1.77 7.06
C LEU A 20 -10.94 2.89 6.25
N MET A 21 -9.99 2.57 5.37
CA MET A 21 -9.43 3.55 4.42
C MET A 21 -10.52 4.11 3.50
N GLY A 22 -11.46 3.26 3.07
CA GLY A 22 -12.64 3.69 2.33
C GLY A 22 -13.54 4.64 3.13
N ALA A 23 -13.69 4.41 4.44
CA ALA A 23 -14.42 5.31 5.34
C ALA A 23 -13.70 6.65 5.52
N TRP A 24 -12.37 6.66 5.65
CA TRP A 24 -11.57 7.90 5.69
C TRP A 24 -11.75 8.73 4.44
N LYS A 25 -11.76 8.09 3.27
CA LYS A 25 -11.98 8.77 1.98
C LYS A 25 -13.35 9.45 1.88
N LYS A 26 -14.37 8.88 2.51
CA LYS A 26 -15.73 9.47 2.56
C LYS A 26 -15.84 10.58 3.59
N ASN A 27 -14.90 10.68 4.52
CA ASN A 27 -14.92 11.67 5.59
C ASN A 27 -14.33 13.00 5.09
N THR A 28 -15.16 14.04 5.01
CA THR A 28 -14.74 15.38 4.54
C THR A 28 -13.71 16.07 5.43
N ARG A 29 -13.48 15.58 6.65
CA ARG A 29 -12.47 16.11 7.58
C ARG A 29 -11.09 15.49 7.41
N ILE A 30 -10.96 14.44 6.61
CA ILE A 30 -9.69 13.77 6.36
C ILE A 30 -9.37 14.00 4.89
N ASP A 31 -8.28 14.72 4.61
CA ASP A 31 -7.79 14.90 3.24
C ASP A 31 -7.10 13.61 2.77
N PHE A 32 -7.92 12.59 2.50
CA PHE A 32 -7.50 11.27 2.10
C PHE A 32 -8.25 10.86 0.84
N ASN A 33 -7.57 10.86 -0.29
CA ASN A 33 -8.19 10.49 -1.55
C ASN A 33 -7.22 9.65 -2.39
N PHE A 34 -7.71 8.52 -2.88
CA PHE A 34 -6.99 7.57 -3.71
C PHE A 34 -7.96 7.01 -4.75
N ALA A 35 -7.50 6.74 -5.97
CA ALA A 35 -8.37 6.06 -6.93
C ALA A 35 -8.36 4.57 -6.64
N ASP A 36 -9.51 4.06 -6.18
CA ASP A 36 -9.71 2.66 -5.83
C ASP A 36 -9.68 1.78 -7.08
N CYS A 37 -8.74 0.84 -7.11
CA CYS A 37 -8.60 -0.15 -8.19
C CYS A 37 -8.95 -1.57 -7.73
N GLN A 38 -9.60 -1.75 -6.58
CA GLN A 38 -9.92 -3.07 -6.04
C GLN A 38 -10.93 -3.85 -6.87
N LEU A 39 -10.82 -5.17 -6.75
CA LEU A 39 -11.67 -6.15 -7.39
C LEU A 39 -12.55 -6.84 -6.36
N ASN A 40 -13.72 -6.27 -6.08
CA ASN A 40 -14.76 -6.96 -5.29
C ASN A 40 -15.14 -8.34 -5.88
N MET A 41 -14.96 -8.53 -7.20
CA MET A 41 -15.24 -9.80 -7.88
C MET A 41 -14.12 -10.84 -7.76
N ALA A 42 -12.85 -10.42 -7.65
CA ALA A 42 -11.72 -11.35 -7.53
C ALA A 42 -11.75 -12.11 -6.19
N LEU A 43 -12.34 -11.51 -5.16
CA LEU A 43 -12.51 -12.12 -3.84
C LEU A 43 -13.53 -13.28 -3.82
N ASN A 44 -14.39 -13.40 -4.83
CA ASN A 44 -15.47 -14.40 -4.89
C ASN A 44 -15.23 -15.51 -5.91
N SER A 45 -14.07 -15.53 -6.57
CA SER A 45 -13.70 -16.56 -7.55
C SER A 45 -12.58 -17.44 -7.00
N GLU A 46 -12.57 -18.72 -7.32
CA GLU A 46 -11.46 -19.64 -7.01
C GLU A 46 -10.48 -19.79 -8.18
N ASP A 47 -10.79 -19.17 -9.33
CA ASP A 47 -9.95 -19.20 -10.53
C ASP A 47 -8.79 -18.20 -10.39
N GLU A 48 -7.63 -18.75 -10.04
CA GLU A 48 -6.40 -18.01 -9.81
C GLU A 48 -5.93 -17.21 -11.03
N ASP A 49 -6.04 -17.78 -12.23
CA ASP A 49 -5.58 -17.13 -13.46
C ASP A 49 -6.49 -15.96 -13.83
N TYR A 50 -7.80 -16.14 -13.63
CA TYR A 50 -8.77 -15.06 -13.77
C TYR A 50 -8.48 -13.91 -12.80
N ILE A 51 -8.23 -14.22 -11.53
CA ILE A 51 -7.91 -13.22 -10.50
C ILE A 51 -6.65 -12.46 -10.86
N LYS A 52 -5.56 -13.17 -11.17
CA LYS A 52 -4.28 -12.57 -11.58
C LYS A 52 -4.45 -11.66 -12.78
N ARG A 53 -5.16 -12.11 -13.82
CA ARG A 53 -5.42 -11.27 -15.00
C ARG A 53 -6.15 -9.98 -14.64
N LYS A 54 -7.17 -10.05 -13.78
CA LYS A 54 -7.89 -8.86 -13.33
C LYS A 54 -7.04 -7.95 -12.46
N CYS A 55 -6.26 -8.48 -11.52
CA CYS A 55 -5.33 -7.67 -10.73
C CYS A 55 -4.31 -6.98 -11.64
N ARG A 56 -3.78 -7.67 -12.65
CA ARG A 56 -2.85 -7.09 -13.63
C ARG A 56 -3.47 -5.91 -14.38
N GLU A 57 -4.66 -6.08 -14.94
CA GLU A 57 -5.41 -4.99 -15.63
C GLU A 57 -5.53 -3.74 -14.74
N ARG A 58 -5.73 -3.93 -13.43
CA ARG A 58 -5.86 -2.84 -12.45
C ARG A 58 -4.53 -2.21 -12.06
N ILE A 59 -3.52 -3.03 -11.82
CA ILE A 59 -2.15 -2.56 -11.55
C ILE A 59 -1.66 -1.77 -12.78
N ASP A 60 -1.95 -2.21 -14.00
CA ASP A 60 -1.64 -1.52 -15.26
C ASP A 60 -2.31 -0.15 -15.40
N MET A 61 -3.44 0.06 -14.72
CA MET A 61 -4.08 1.38 -14.64
C MET A 61 -3.58 2.23 -13.46
N ALA A 62 -2.90 1.65 -12.47
CA ALA A 62 -2.46 2.32 -11.25
C ALA A 62 -1.06 2.96 -11.39
N GLY A 63 -0.90 4.21 -10.95
CA GLY A 63 0.44 4.83 -10.87
C GLY A 63 1.18 4.44 -9.59
N THR A 64 0.42 4.06 -8.56
CA THR A 64 0.92 3.75 -7.22
C THR A 64 0.38 2.40 -6.78
N PHE A 65 1.22 1.61 -6.13
CA PHE A 65 0.88 0.37 -5.46
C PHE A 65 1.13 0.53 -3.96
N ALA A 66 0.09 0.30 -3.16
CA ALA A 66 0.16 0.34 -1.71
C ALA A 66 -0.14 -1.05 -1.15
N LEU A 67 0.69 -1.53 -0.22
CA LEU A 67 0.49 -2.81 0.46
C LEU A 67 0.19 -2.60 1.94
N LEU A 68 -0.91 -3.14 2.43
CA LEU A 68 -1.16 -3.28 3.87
C LEU A 68 -0.36 -4.47 4.42
N ILE A 69 0.56 -4.17 5.34
CA ILE A 69 1.47 -5.13 5.97
C ILE A 69 0.96 -5.43 7.37
N GLY A 70 0.18 -6.51 7.46
CA GLY A 70 -0.32 -7.10 8.70
C GLY A 70 0.52 -8.29 9.16
N ARG A 71 -0.01 -9.01 10.17
CA ARG A 71 0.70 -10.11 10.85
C ARG A 71 0.97 -11.32 9.95
N ASP A 72 0.09 -11.58 8.99
CA ASP A 72 0.19 -12.72 8.07
C ASP A 72 0.54 -12.32 6.63
N THR A 73 0.73 -11.03 6.33
CA THR A 73 1.05 -10.57 4.96
C THR A 73 2.32 -11.24 4.42
N ARG A 74 3.34 -11.46 5.26
CA ARG A 74 4.56 -12.18 4.86
C ARG A 74 4.28 -13.60 4.38
N SER A 75 3.40 -14.35 5.06
CA SER A 75 3.16 -15.77 4.76
C SER A 75 2.22 -15.97 3.58
N LYS A 76 1.42 -14.96 3.24
CA LYS A 76 0.46 -14.97 2.12
C LYS A 76 1.13 -14.73 0.77
N HIS A 77 1.98 -15.64 0.34
CA HIS A 77 2.75 -15.48 -0.90
C HIS A 77 1.93 -15.62 -2.19
N LYS A 78 0.80 -16.34 -2.18
CA LYS A 78 0.12 -16.75 -3.43
C LYS A 78 -0.28 -15.59 -4.33
N TYR A 79 -0.90 -14.55 -3.76
CA TYR A 79 -1.36 -13.37 -4.50
C TYR A 79 -0.49 -12.16 -4.23
N VAL A 80 -0.22 -11.85 -2.96
CA VAL A 80 0.52 -10.65 -2.55
C VAL A 80 1.90 -10.57 -3.20
N ARG A 81 2.67 -11.68 -3.22
CA ARG A 81 3.99 -11.70 -3.86
C ARG A 81 3.90 -11.39 -5.35
N TRP A 82 2.93 -11.99 -6.03
CA TRP A 82 2.73 -11.80 -7.46
C TRP A 82 2.29 -10.38 -7.79
N GLU A 83 1.41 -9.77 -6.98
CA GLU A 83 0.98 -8.38 -7.16
C GLU A 83 2.15 -7.39 -7.00
N ILE A 84 3.02 -7.61 -6.00
CA ILE A 84 4.21 -6.79 -5.80
C ILE A 84 5.16 -6.91 -7.00
N GLN A 85 5.36 -8.13 -7.50
CA GLN A 85 6.21 -8.38 -8.68
C GLN A 85 5.71 -7.59 -9.90
N VAL A 86 4.41 -7.65 -10.20
CA VAL A 86 3.81 -6.91 -11.33
C VAL A 86 3.93 -5.40 -11.13
N ALA A 87 3.74 -4.91 -9.90
CA ALA A 87 3.89 -3.49 -9.59
C ALA A 87 5.34 -3.00 -9.79
N ILE A 88 6.33 -3.80 -9.39
CA ILE A 88 7.75 -3.53 -9.63
C ILE A 88 8.05 -3.52 -11.13
N GLU A 89 7.62 -4.55 -11.87
CA GLU A 89 7.84 -4.67 -13.32
C GLU A 89 7.26 -3.48 -14.10
N LYS A 90 6.12 -2.97 -13.65
CA LYS A 90 5.49 -1.79 -14.22
C LYS A 90 6.21 -0.48 -13.87
N GLY A 91 7.01 -0.46 -12.80
CA GLY A 91 7.58 0.77 -12.25
C GLY A 91 6.55 1.62 -11.49
N CYS A 92 5.56 0.97 -10.85
CA CYS A 92 4.64 1.65 -9.93
C CYS A 92 5.42 2.25 -8.76
N LYS A 93 4.91 3.37 -8.24
CA LYS A 93 5.38 3.88 -6.95
C LYS A 93 4.94 2.94 -5.83
N LEU A 94 5.87 2.47 -5.02
CA LEU A 94 5.62 1.44 -4.00
C LEU A 94 5.49 2.06 -2.61
N ILE A 95 4.40 1.72 -1.90
CA ILE A 95 4.13 2.16 -0.53
C ILE A 95 3.85 0.93 0.34
N GLY A 96 4.65 0.71 1.37
CA GLY A 96 4.38 -0.26 2.44
C GLY A 96 3.69 0.43 3.61
N ILE A 97 2.49 -0.04 3.98
CA ILE A 97 1.72 0.52 5.09
C ILE A 97 1.70 -0.49 6.22
N ASN A 98 2.44 -0.20 7.28
CA ASN A 98 2.60 -1.11 8.41
C ASN A 98 1.42 -1.00 9.38
N LEU A 99 0.69 -2.09 9.56
CA LEU A 99 -0.45 -2.16 10.49
C LEU A 99 -0.02 -2.25 11.96
N ASP A 100 1.24 -2.60 12.24
CA ASP A 100 1.83 -2.60 13.57
C ASP A 100 2.20 -1.19 14.08
N GLY A 101 2.03 -0.16 13.24
CA GLY A 101 2.36 1.23 13.57
C GLY A 101 3.84 1.58 13.41
N ALA A 102 4.67 0.69 12.86
CA ALA A 102 6.07 0.97 12.60
C ALA A 102 6.24 2.01 11.48
N ARG A 103 7.20 2.92 11.66
CA ARG A 103 7.60 3.91 10.63
C ARG A 103 8.63 3.39 9.64
N GLN A 104 9.22 2.24 9.92
CA GLN A 104 10.26 1.59 9.12
C GLN A 104 9.80 0.20 8.70
N VAL A 105 10.54 -0.41 7.78
CA VAL A 105 10.28 -1.79 7.36
C VAL A 105 10.39 -2.72 8.56
N ASN A 106 9.36 -3.54 8.78
CA ASN A 106 9.43 -4.66 9.70
C ASN A 106 9.81 -5.92 8.90
N ALA A 107 11.05 -6.39 9.02
CA ALA A 107 11.56 -7.53 8.25
C ALA A 107 10.78 -8.84 8.54
N ASP A 108 10.14 -8.93 9.71
CA ASP A 108 9.39 -10.11 10.10
C ASP A 108 7.99 -10.19 9.49
N LEU A 109 7.41 -9.05 9.14
CA LEU A 109 6.05 -8.92 8.60
C LEU A 109 6.02 -8.52 7.12
N CYS A 110 7.03 -7.79 6.66
CA CYS A 110 7.12 -7.31 5.28
C CYS A 110 7.57 -8.44 4.36
N PRO A 111 6.85 -8.71 3.24
CA PRO A 111 7.31 -9.64 2.23
C PRO A 111 8.71 -9.26 1.70
N PRO A 112 9.68 -10.20 1.61
CA PRO A 112 11.04 -9.90 1.16
C PRO A 112 11.12 -9.21 -0.21
N ILE A 113 10.16 -9.47 -1.09
CA ILE A 113 10.08 -8.87 -2.44
C ILE A 113 9.78 -7.36 -2.42
N LEU A 114 9.19 -6.84 -1.35
CA LEU A 114 8.94 -5.40 -1.19
C LEU A 114 10.10 -4.69 -0.46
N GLN A 115 11.08 -5.44 0.05
CA GLN A 115 12.24 -4.89 0.72
C GLN A 115 13.28 -4.47 -0.31
N ASP A 116 13.92 -3.31 -0.09
CA ASP A 116 15.01 -2.75 -0.87
C ASP A 116 14.71 -2.42 -2.35
N VAL A 117 13.44 -2.39 -2.74
CA VAL A 117 12.97 -2.07 -4.10
C VAL A 117 12.52 -0.61 -4.28
N GLY A 118 12.94 0.28 -3.37
CA GLY A 118 12.56 1.69 -3.43
C GLY A 118 11.16 1.97 -2.90
N ALA A 119 10.61 1.12 -2.04
CA ALA A 119 9.33 1.37 -1.39
C ALA A 119 9.45 2.36 -0.23
N VAL A 120 8.42 3.17 -0.01
CA VAL A 120 8.29 4.00 1.20
C VAL A 120 7.42 3.30 2.24
N PHE A 121 7.92 3.21 3.46
CA PHE A 121 7.23 2.57 4.58
C PHE A 121 6.64 3.62 5.51
N VAL A 122 5.36 3.46 5.85
CA VAL A 122 4.62 4.37 6.72
C VAL A 122 3.72 3.59 7.69
N PRO A 123 3.43 4.13 8.88
CA PRO A 123 2.47 3.49 9.78
C PRO A 123 1.05 3.66 9.25
N TYR A 124 0.16 2.77 9.67
CA TYR A 124 -1.26 2.81 9.31
C TYR A 124 -1.99 3.99 9.95
N SER A 125 -1.88 5.17 9.34
CA SER A 125 -2.49 6.39 9.82
C SER A 125 -2.87 7.34 8.66
N PRO A 126 -4.06 7.97 8.69
CA PRO A 126 -4.60 8.68 7.53
C PRO A 126 -3.69 9.80 6.99
N ALA A 127 -3.13 10.62 7.89
CA ALA A 127 -2.38 11.81 7.49
C ALA A 127 -1.06 11.46 6.79
N ILE A 128 -0.29 10.50 7.33
CA ILE A 128 0.95 10.06 6.70
C ILE A 128 0.73 9.23 5.43
N ILE A 129 -0.34 8.43 5.36
CA ILE A 129 -0.67 7.69 4.13
C ILE A 129 -1.08 8.69 3.04
N ALA A 130 -1.91 9.69 3.34
CA ALA A 130 -2.24 10.76 2.40
C ALA A 130 -0.98 11.47 1.90
N HIS A 131 -0.06 11.80 2.82
CA HIS A 131 1.22 12.39 2.46
C HIS A 131 2.04 11.49 1.54
N ALA A 132 2.08 10.18 1.79
CA ALA A 132 2.81 9.20 0.98
C ALA A 132 2.20 9.02 -0.42
N LEU A 133 0.87 9.05 -0.53
CA LEU A 133 0.17 9.01 -1.82
C LEU A 133 0.43 10.26 -2.66
N ALA A 134 0.55 11.42 -2.02
CA ALA A 134 0.85 12.69 -2.68
C ALA A 134 2.35 12.86 -3.00
N ASN A 135 3.23 12.32 -2.15
CA ASN A 135 4.70 12.44 -2.25
C ASN A 135 5.37 11.05 -2.25
N PRO A 136 5.06 10.19 -3.24
CA PRO A 136 5.70 8.89 -3.33
C PRO A 136 7.20 9.04 -3.60
N THR A 137 7.99 8.09 -3.12
CA THR A 137 9.43 8.06 -3.42
C THR A 137 9.68 7.78 -4.91
N ALA A 138 10.68 8.45 -5.48
CA ALA A 138 11.10 8.21 -6.86
C ALA A 138 12.23 7.20 -6.98
N SER A 139 12.70 6.64 -5.87
CA SER A 139 13.81 5.71 -5.89
C SER A 139 13.41 4.33 -6.40
N GLU A 140 14.38 3.67 -7.04
CA GLU A 140 14.27 2.31 -7.54
C GLU A 140 14.92 1.29 -6.57
N ARG A 141 15.55 1.75 -5.48
CA ARG A 141 16.27 0.89 -4.51
C ARG A 141 16.22 1.42 -3.08
N GLY A 142 16.24 0.51 -2.12
CA GLY A 142 16.28 0.79 -0.68
C GLY A 142 14.90 0.89 -0.02
N ASN A 143 14.91 0.96 1.31
CA ASN A 143 13.71 1.13 2.13
C ASN A 143 13.62 2.57 2.63
N TYR A 144 12.64 3.32 2.13
CA TYR A 144 12.46 4.72 2.50
C TYR A 144 11.53 4.85 3.70
N PHE A 145 11.85 5.79 4.58
CA PHE A 145 10.97 6.28 5.63
C PHE A 145 11.07 7.79 5.67
N TYR A 146 9.99 8.47 6.06
CA TYR A 146 10.00 9.92 6.14
C TYR A 146 10.85 10.40 7.33
N PRO A 147 11.51 11.57 7.23
CA PRO A 147 12.22 12.13 8.36
C PRO A 147 11.23 12.57 9.45
N PRO A 148 11.67 12.61 10.72
CA PRO A 148 10.85 13.07 11.85
C PRO A 148 10.11 14.40 11.63
N ALA A 149 10.72 15.35 10.91
CA ALA A 149 10.11 16.65 10.61
C ALA A 149 8.80 16.54 9.83
N VAL A 150 8.62 15.52 8.98
CA VAL A 150 7.35 15.27 8.28
C VAL A 150 6.28 14.82 9.27
N TYR A 151 6.63 13.93 10.19
CA TYR A 151 5.71 13.46 11.23
C TYR A 151 5.29 14.58 12.19
N GLN A 152 6.22 15.44 12.62
CA GLN A 152 5.89 16.60 13.45
C GLN A 152 4.92 17.57 12.76
N LYS A 153 5.14 17.85 11.46
CA LYS A 153 4.24 18.71 10.67
C LYS A 153 2.82 18.15 10.55
N LEU A 154 2.69 16.82 10.57
CA LEU A 154 1.40 16.13 10.53
C LEU A 154 0.80 15.91 11.93
N GLY A 155 1.43 16.43 12.99
CA GLY A 155 0.91 16.38 14.36
C GLY A 155 1.22 15.07 15.10
N TYR A 156 2.14 14.24 14.61
CA TYR A 156 2.58 13.05 15.35
C TYR A 156 3.62 13.43 16.40
N GLU A 157 3.50 12.84 17.60
CA GLU A 157 4.57 12.83 18.58
C GLU A 157 5.76 12.05 18.01
N VAL A 158 6.93 12.68 17.98
CA VAL A 158 8.18 12.01 17.60
C VAL A 158 8.96 11.78 18.89
N PRO A 159 9.34 10.53 19.19
CA PRO A 159 10.22 10.23 20.32
C PRO A 159 11.62 10.83 20.12
#